data_AF-A0A2N2CEQ7-F1
#
_entry.id   AF-A0A2N2CEQ7-F1
#
_cell.length_a   1.000
_cell.length_b   1.000
_cell.length_c   1.000
_cell.angle_alpha   90.00
_cell.angle_beta   90.00
_cell.angle_gamma   90.00
#
_symmetry.space_group_name_H-M   'P 1'
#
loop_
_entity.id
_entity.type
_entity.pdbx_description
1 polymer ?
#
loop_
_entity_poly.entity_id
_entity_poly.type
_entity_poly.pdbx_seq_one_letter_code
_entity_poly.pdbx_strand_id
1 'polypeptide(L)'
;MTSFAQKKQLISYLFILWGQSKYISENSEIIYYDLHTCDDLDRHMRHALSQLNDEQKKIIKKEFMEKTSPNWYLEYYSRSSFYRHKKQSMDTFIRCLHGRKMVK
;
A
#
# COMPACT_ATOMS: atom_id res chain seq x y z
N MET A 1 -16.08 -0.13 4.66
CA MET A 1 -14.88 0.09 5.50
C MET A 1 -13.95 -1.10 5.32
N THR A 2 -12.64 -0.89 5.17
CA THR A 2 -11.64 -1.97 5.12
C THR A 2 -11.43 -2.53 6.53
N SER A 3 -11.34 -3.86 6.65
CA SER A 3 -11.18 -4.51 7.95
C SER A 3 -9.77 -4.30 8.51
N PHE A 4 -9.62 -4.34 9.83
CA PHE A 4 -8.31 -4.24 10.49
C PHE A 4 -7.31 -5.30 9.97
N ALA A 5 -7.79 -6.50 9.66
CA ALA A 5 -6.97 -7.58 9.09
C ALA A 5 -6.38 -7.22 7.71
N GLN A 6 -7.16 -6.58 6.84
CA GLN A 6 -6.72 -6.13 5.51
C GLN A 6 -5.66 -5.03 5.63
N LYS A 7 -5.86 -4.09 6.55
CA LYS A 7 -4.88 -3.03 6.85
C LYS A 7 -3.56 -3.63 7.35
N LYS A 8 -3.62 -4.61 8.25
CA LYS A 8 -2.44 -5.34 8.76
C LYS A 8 -1.69 -6.07 7.64
N GLN A 9 -2.41 -6.77 6.76
CA GLN A 9 -1.81 -7.49 5.64
C GLN A 9 -1.08 -6.56 4.67
N LEU A 10 -1.66 -5.40 4.36
CA LEU A 10 -1.00 -4.38 3.54
C LEU A 10 0.28 -3.87 4.21
N ILE A 11 0.22 -3.51 5.50
CA ILE A 11 1.40 -3.05 6.26
C ILE A 11 2.48 -4.12 6.31
N SER A 12 2.14 -5.38 6.60
CA SER A 12 3.11 -6.49 6.58
C SER A 12 3.79 -6.65 5.21
N TYR A 13 3.04 -6.49 4.12
CA TYR A 13 3.60 -6.54 2.77
C TYR A 13 4.50 -5.34 2.46
N LEU A 14 4.17 -4.15 2.96
CA LEU A 14 5.04 -2.97 2.89
C LEU A 14 6.39 -3.23 3.57
N PHE A 15 6.38 -3.81 4.77
CA PHE A 15 7.60 -4.20 5.48
C PHE A 15 8.42 -5.23 4.71
N ILE A 16 7.80 -6.19 4.02
CA ILE A 16 8.54 -7.21 3.25
C ILE A 16 9.18 -6.60 1.99
N LEU A 17 8.44 -5.79 1.21
CA LEU A 17 8.96 -5.20 -0.02
C LEU A 17 10.01 -4.12 0.23
N TRP A 18 9.85 -3.35 1.31
CA TRP A 18 10.70 -2.19 1.58
C TRP A 18 11.70 -2.42 2.73
N GLY A 19 11.51 -3.43 3.58
CA GLY A 19 12.51 -3.86 4.55
C GLY A 19 13.77 -4.44 3.90
N GLN A 20 13.72 -4.77 2.60
CA GLN A 20 14.91 -5.09 1.80
C GLN A 20 15.59 -3.84 1.21
N SER A 21 14.91 -2.69 1.20
CA SER A 21 15.49 -1.41 0.78
C SER A 21 16.04 -0.69 2.02
N LYS A 22 17.34 -0.39 2.02
CA LYS A 22 18.10 0.35 3.05
C LYS A 22 17.45 1.67 3.51
N TYR A 23 16.42 2.16 2.81
CA TYR A 23 15.64 3.36 3.10
C TYR A 23 14.74 3.25 4.35
N ILE A 24 14.33 2.03 4.72
CA ILE A 24 13.48 1.81 5.91
C ILE A 24 14.29 1.78 7.22
N SER A 25 15.61 1.53 7.23
CA SER A 25 16.34 1.63 8.51
C SER A 25 16.35 3.05 9.10
N GLU A 26 16.19 4.07 8.26
CA GLU A 26 16.17 5.48 8.68
C GLU A 26 14.75 6.07 8.81
N ASN A 27 13.72 5.44 8.21
CA ASN A 27 12.33 5.93 8.21
C ASN A 27 11.28 4.93 8.74
N SER A 28 11.67 3.70 9.12
CA SER A 28 10.79 2.67 9.72
C SER A 28 10.14 3.15 11.00
N GLU A 29 10.93 3.79 11.85
CA GLU A 29 10.43 4.34 13.11
C GLU A 29 9.31 5.36 12.82
N ILE A 30 9.44 6.21 11.80
CA ILE A 30 8.42 7.22 11.51
C ILE A 30 7.08 6.60 11.08
N ILE A 31 7.07 5.55 10.24
CA ILE A 31 5.81 4.88 9.86
C ILE A 31 5.20 4.12 11.05
N TYR A 32 6.03 3.51 11.89
CA TYR A 32 5.58 2.71 13.03
C TYR A 32 5.08 3.59 14.19
N TYR A 33 5.71 4.75 14.42
CA TYR A 33 5.38 5.71 15.48
C TYR A 33 4.31 6.75 15.06
N ASP A 34 4.14 7.16 13.80
CA ASP A 34 3.02 8.08 13.41
C ASP A 34 1.64 7.37 13.37
N LEU A 35 1.60 6.07 13.63
CA LEU A 35 0.46 5.19 13.42
C LEU A 35 -0.06 4.56 14.73
N HIS A 36 0.10 5.28 15.85
CA HIS A 36 -0.20 4.77 17.19
C HIS A 36 -1.70 4.56 17.49
N THR A 37 -2.62 4.96 16.60
CA THR A 37 -4.05 4.67 16.74
C THR A 37 -4.68 4.13 15.44
N CYS A 38 -5.71 3.27 15.58
CA CYS A 38 -6.46 2.72 14.44
C CYS A 38 -7.09 3.84 13.58
N ASP A 39 -7.45 4.95 14.20
CA ASP A 39 -8.06 6.12 13.56
C ASP A 39 -7.06 6.89 12.70
N ASP A 40 -5.82 7.05 13.19
CA ASP A 40 -4.75 7.64 12.39
C ASP A 40 -4.41 6.76 11.19
N LEU A 41 -4.29 5.44 11.37
CA LEU A 41 -4.08 4.53 10.25
C LEU A 41 -5.22 4.62 9.23
N ASP A 42 -6.48 4.59 9.66
CA ASP A 42 -7.62 4.66 8.74
C ASP A 42 -7.65 5.99 7.98
N ARG A 43 -7.35 7.11 8.65
CA ARG A 43 -7.24 8.42 8.01
C ARG A 43 -6.14 8.44 6.95
N HIS A 44 -4.94 7.95 7.26
CA HIS A 44 -3.82 7.92 6.32
C HIS A 44 -4.09 6.97 5.14
N MET A 45 -4.70 5.81 5.40
CA MET A 45 -5.11 4.87 4.36
C MET A 45 -6.15 5.48 3.43
N ARG A 46 -7.18 6.15 3.95
CA ARG A 46 -8.20 6.85 3.14
C ARG A 46 -7.57 7.95 2.30
N HIS A 47 -6.67 8.74 2.88
CA HIS A 47 -5.92 9.75 2.14
C HIS A 47 -5.10 9.10 1.01
N ALA A 48 -4.25 8.12 1.31
CA ALA A 48 -3.40 7.48 0.30
C ALA A 48 -4.23 6.82 -0.81
N LEU A 49 -5.33 6.15 -0.47
CA LEU A 49 -6.27 5.59 -1.46
C LEU A 49 -6.93 6.69 -2.31
N SER A 50 -7.25 7.86 -1.76
CA SER A 50 -7.87 8.96 -2.52
C SER A 50 -6.96 9.51 -3.62
N GLN A 51 -5.64 9.43 -3.43
CA GLN A 51 -4.63 9.93 -4.37
C GLN A 51 -4.36 8.97 -5.54
N LEU A 52 -4.83 7.72 -5.46
CA LEU A 52 -4.67 6.74 -6.52
C LEU A 52 -5.73 6.92 -7.61
N ASN A 53 -5.37 6.62 -8.85
CA ASN A 53 -6.35 6.48 -9.93
C ASN A 53 -7.16 5.17 -9.77
N ASP A 54 -8.21 4.98 -10.57
CA ASP A 54 -9.11 3.84 -10.41
C ASP A 54 -8.46 2.48 -10.68
N GLU A 55 -7.53 2.42 -11.64
CA GLU A 55 -6.77 1.22 -11.96
C GLU A 55 -5.87 0.81 -10.78
N GLN A 56 -5.14 1.78 -10.21
CA GLN A 56 -4.30 1.58 -9.05
C GLN A 56 -5.13 1.20 -7.82
N LYS A 57 -6.26 1.87 -7.58
CA LYS A 57 -7.21 1.51 -6.50
C LYS A 57 -7.69 0.07 -6.66
N LYS A 58 -8.05 -0.36 -7.86
CA LYS A 58 -8.49 -1.73 -8.15
C LYS A 58 -7.40 -2.74 -7.80
N ILE A 59 -6.15 -2.48 -8.23
CA ILE A 59 -5.02 -3.36 -7.93
C ILE A 59 -4.77 -3.44 -6.42
N ILE A 60 -4.69 -2.30 -5.73
CA ILE A 60 -4.46 -2.25 -4.28
C ILE A 60 -5.56 -2.96 -3.50
N LYS A 61 -6.83 -2.73 -3.87
CA LYS A 61 -7.96 -3.38 -3.21
C LYS A 61 -7.95 -4.89 -3.42
N LYS A 62 -7.83 -5.36 -4.67
CA LYS A 62 -7.86 -6.79 -4.96
C LYS A 62 -6.66 -7.54 -4.36
N GLU A 63 -5.47 -6.96 -4.43
CA GLU A 63 -4.26 -7.64 -3.91
C GLU A 63 -4.21 -7.72 -2.37
N PHE A 64 -4.74 -6.71 -1.66
CA PHE A 64 -4.44 -6.56 -0.24
C PHE A 64 -5.68 -6.36 0.64
N MET A 65 -6.81 -5.97 0.07
CA MET A 65 -8.03 -5.64 0.81
C MET A 65 -9.19 -6.57 0.50
N GLU A 66 -9.16 -7.32 -0.58
CA GLU A 66 -10.23 -8.24 -0.93
C GLU A 66 -9.71 -9.68 -0.87
N LYS A 67 -10.56 -10.62 -0.48
CA LYS A 67 -10.27 -12.04 -0.66
C LYS A 67 -10.54 -12.39 -2.12
N THR A 68 -9.61 -12.06 -3.02
CA THR A 68 -9.68 -12.45 -4.43
C THR A 68 -8.78 -13.63 -4.74
N SER A 69 -9.12 -14.39 -5.79
CA SER A 69 -8.27 -15.44 -6.36
C SER A 69 -6.86 -14.89 -6.64
N PRO A 70 -5.77 -15.61 -6.34
CA PRO A 70 -4.40 -15.19 -6.66
C PRO A 70 -4.17 -14.85 -8.14
N ASN A 71 -5.03 -15.35 -9.03
CA ASN A 71 -4.95 -15.17 -10.48
C ASN A 71 -6.00 -14.21 -11.05
N TRP A 72 -6.70 -13.43 -10.21
CA TRP A 72 -7.75 -12.49 -10.63
C TRP A 72 -7.29 -11.54 -11.75
N TYR A 73 -5.99 -11.21 -11.78
CA TYR A 73 -5.41 -10.27 -12.73
C TYR A 73 -5.43 -10.78 -14.17
N LEU A 74 -5.50 -12.09 -14.39
CA LEU A 74 -5.50 -12.69 -15.73
C LEU A 74 -6.72 -12.30 -16.56
N GLU A 75 -7.80 -11.88 -15.91
CA GLU A 75 -9.01 -11.35 -16.58
C GLU A 75 -8.82 -9.96 -17.20
N TYR A 76 -7.79 -9.21 -16.77
CA TYR A 76 -7.62 -7.79 -17.12
C TYR A 76 -6.24 -7.46 -17.67
N TYR A 77 -5.22 -8.24 -17.31
CA TYR A 77 -3.82 -7.93 -17.56
C TYR A 77 -3.06 -9.18 -17.99
N SER A 78 -2.04 -9.00 -18.83
CA SER A 78 -0.98 -10.00 -18.95
C SER A 78 -0.17 -10.06 -17.65
N ARG A 79 0.48 -11.20 -17.38
CA ARG A 79 1.31 -11.37 -16.18
C ARG A 79 2.35 -10.26 -16.03
N SER A 80 3.10 -9.95 -17.10
CA SER A 80 4.16 -8.93 -17.06
C SER A 80 3.61 -7.51 -16.84
N SER A 81 2.52 -7.16 -17.50
CA SER A 81 1.88 -5.86 -17.31
C SER A 81 1.30 -5.72 -15.90
N PHE A 82 0.69 -6.78 -15.38
CA PHE A 82 0.16 -6.79 -14.01
C PHE A 82 1.22 -6.49 -12.96
N TYR A 83 2.35 -7.21 -12.95
CA TYR A 83 3.39 -6.96 -11.95
C TYR A 83 3.98 -5.55 -12.06
N ARG A 84 4.06 -4.98 -13.27
CA ARG A 84 4.48 -3.59 -13.48
C ARG A 84 3.47 -2.60 -12.88
N HIS A 85 2.18 -2.74 -13.21
CA HIS A 85 1.13 -1.87 -12.67
C HIS A 85 0.98 -2.04 -11.15
N LYS A 86 1.13 -3.26 -10.63
CA LYS A 86 1.16 -3.54 -9.19
C LYS A 86 2.29 -2.79 -8.49
N LYS A 87 3.51 -2.87 -9.02
CA LYS A 87 4.65 -2.12 -8.47
C LYS A 87 4.38 -0.61 -8.49
N GLN A 88 3.93 -0.06 -9.61
CA GLN A 88 3.62 1.37 -9.73
C GLN A 88 2.52 1.83 -8.78
N SER A 89 1.46 1.03 -8.63
CA SER A 89 0.35 1.30 -7.70
C SER A 89 0.84 1.34 -6.26
N MET A 90 1.70 0.38 -5.89
CA MET A 90 2.31 0.33 -4.56
C MET A 90 3.24 1.52 -4.29
N ASP A 91 4.15 1.83 -5.20
CA ASP A 91 5.07 2.96 -5.05
C ASP A 91 4.32 4.28 -4.87
N THR A 92 3.25 4.48 -5.65
CA THR A 92 2.38 5.66 -5.53
C THR A 92 1.67 5.68 -4.18
N PHE A 93 1.04 4.57 -3.79
CA PHE A 93 0.32 4.45 -2.52
C PHE A 93 1.21 4.77 -1.32
N ILE A 94 2.44 4.25 -1.34
CA ILE A 94 3.44 4.45 -0.29
C ILE A 94 3.87 5.90 -0.23
N ARG A 95 4.20 6.54 -1.35
CA ARG A 95 4.52 7.98 -1.38
C ARG A 95 3.38 8.82 -0.77
N CYS A 96 2.13 8.48 -1.06
CA CYS A 96 0.98 9.18 -0.49
C CYS A 96 0.77 8.89 1.01
N LEU A 97 1.24 7.74 1.49
CA LEU A 97 1.27 7.39 2.91
C LEU A 97 2.39 8.17 3.65
N HIS A 98 3.55 8.33 3.02
CA HIS A 98 4.72 9.04 3.55
C HIS A 98 4.67 10.56 3.44
N GLY A 99 3.86 11.12 2.55
CA GLY A 99 3.81 12.54 2.17
C GLY A 99 3.49 13.55 3.27
N ARG A 100 3.45 13.18 4.56
CA ARG A 100 3.48 14.12 5.69
C ARG A 100 4.89 14.45 6.21
N LYS A 101 5.93 13.70 5.83
CA LYS A 101 7.32 14.05 6.17
C LYS A 101 8.22 13.86 4.95
N MET A 102 8.19 14.83 4.05
CA MET A 102 9.44 15.24 3.40
C MET A 102 9.88 16.53 4.09
N VAL A 103 10.70 16.38 5.13
CA VAL A 103 11.63 17.45 5.49
C VAL A 103 12.56 17.57 4.29
N LYS A 104 12.48 18.71 3.60
CA LYS A 104 13.53 19.13 2.66
C LYS A 104 14.77 19.53 3.44
#